data_AF-A0AAU8MAS5-F1
#
_entry.id   AF-A0AAU8MAS5-F1
#
_cell.length_a   1.000
_cell.length_b   1.000
_cell.length_c   1.000
_cell.angle_alpha   90.00
_cell.angle_beta   90.00
_cell.angle_gamma   90.00
#
_symmetry.space_group_name_H-M   'P 1'
#
loop_
_entity.id
_entity.type
_entity.pdbx_description
1 polymer ?
#
loop_
_entity_poly.entity_id
_entity_poly.type
_entity_poly.pdbx_seq_one_letter_code
_entity_poly.pdbx_strand_id
1 'polypeptide(L)'
;MSNFESISDLTIELAANIRNGFGGKEVFQEITVPHPVPPKDELYFCRLVAWGYVFINEAFPVAEKLLTGILRSSFPEQFSLNNKTKNIINYLRTQQSHNLPPTSRENEKKIRDIAIWHAKNSGDPIDWGKGCDALLVELVKIIQNLTAAWEFATEDDGDRELFLESFKLAIRNDWPPYYFDELINTSAAKIGLIGFDAAAFRGSGKYVEQWRGLVAVFEDRESATEAISRVIDMELERTFGTHKPH
;
A
#
# COMPACT_ATOMS: atom_id res chain seq x y z
N MET A 1 -24.63 7.91 -13.04
CA MET A 1 -23.38 8.70 -12.95
C MET A 1 -22.70 8.28 -11.66
N SER A 2 -21.46 7.80 -11.71
CA SER A 2 -20.72 7.52 -10.48
C SER A 2 -20.45 8.84 -9.74
N ASN A 3 -20.73 8.87 -8.45
CA ASN A 3 -20.35 9.96 -7.55
C ASN A 3 -19.39 9.42 -6.49
N PHE A 4 -18.78 10.32 -5.72
CA PHE A 4 -17.84 9.90 -4.67
C PHE A 4 -18.53 9.10 -3.55
N GLU A 5 -19.79 9.37 -3.25
CA GLU A 5 -20.58 8.59 -2.27
C GLU A 5 -20.63 7.11 -2.67
N SER A 6 -20.84 6.80 -3.94
CA SER A 6 -20.83 5.41 -4.44
C SER A 6 -19.49 4.70 -4.18
N ILE A 7 -18.37 5.42 -4.30
CA ILE A 7 -17.03 4.88 -4.00
C ILE A 7 -16.87 4.66 -2.50
N SER A 8 -17.34 5.60 -1.69
CA SER A 8 -17.32 5.50 -0.23
C SER A 8 -18.12 4.29 0.25
N ASP A 9 -19.33 4.10 -0.27
CA ASP A 9 -20.21 2.98 0.10
C ASP A 9 -19.58 1.63 -0.26
N LEU A 10 -19.07 1.48 -1.50
CA LEU A 10 -18.38 0.27 -1.93
C LEU A 10 -17.12 -0.02 -1.10
N THR A 11 -16.42 1.03 -0.67
CA THR A 11 -15.23 0.90 0.19
C THR A 11 -15.59 0.42 1.59
N ILE A 12 -16.65 0.99 2.17
CA ILE A 12 -17.19 0.57 3.47
C ILE A 12 -17.64 -0.90 3.42
N GLU A 13 -18.33 -1.28 2.35
CA GLU A 13 -18.78 -2.67 2.15
C GLU A 13 -17.60 -3.63 2.02
N LEU A 14 -16.62 -3.33 1.17
CA LEU A 14 -15.40 -4.14 1.04
C LEU A 14 -14.66 -4.26 2.39
N ALA A 15 -14.49 -3.15 3.11
CA ALA A 15 -13.84 -3.15 4.42
C ALA A 15 -14.61 -3.99 5.45
N ALA A 16 -15.95 -3.93 5.45
CA ALA A 16 -16.80 -4.73 6.31
C ALA A 16 -16.69 -6.23 6.00
N ASN A 17 -16.72 -6.60 4.72
CA ASN A 17 -16.58 -7.99 4.28
C ASN A 17 -15.24 -8.57 4.70
N ILE A 18 -14.16 -7.83 4.47
CA ILE A 18 -12.82 -8.22 4.90
C ILE A 18 -12.79 -8.35 6.43
N ARG A 19 -13.23 -7.33 7.17
CA ARG A 19 -13.23 -7.34 8.65
C ARG A 19 -14.00 -8.54 9.23
N ASN A 20 -15.16 -8.86 8.66
CA ASN A 20 -15.98 -9.99 9.09
C ASN A 20 -15.28 -11.33 8.86
N GLY A 21 -14.57 -11.48 7.74
CA GLY A 21 -13.74 -12.64 7.46
C GLY A 21 -12.64 -12.89 8.51
N PHE A 22 -12.24 -11.86 9.27
CA PHE A 22 -11.20 -11.94 10.30
C PHE A 22 -11.71 -11.85 11.73
N GLY A 23 -12.99 -12.13 11.97
CA GLY A 23 -13.56 -12.09 13.32
C GLY A 23 -13.45 -10.71 13.97
N GLY A 24 -13.53 -9.65 13.16
CA GLY A 24 -13.57 -8.26 13.64
C GLY A 24 -12.22 -7.55 13.74
N LYS A 25 -11.10 -8.17 13.37
CA LYS A 25 -9.79 -7.50 13.41
C LYS A 25 -9.69 -6.36 12.41
N GLU A 26 -9.07 -5.25 12.83
CA GLU A 26 -8.78 -4.12 11.94
C GLU A 26 -7.62 -4.43 11.01
N VAL A 27 -7.95 -4.68 9.75
CA VAL A 27 -7.00 -4.90 8.64
C VAL A 27 -7.11 -3.84 7.56
N PHE A 28 -8.03 -2.90 7.76
CA PHE A 28 -8.33 -1.76 6.91
C PHE A 28 -8.17 -0.50 7.76
N GLN A 29 -7.21 0.34 7.40
CA GLN A 29 -6.91 1.61 8.04
C GLN A 29 -7.89 2.68 7.55
N GLU A 30 -8.23 3.60 8.45
CA GLU A 30 -9.06 4.75 8.11
C GLU A 30 -8.37 5.65 7.07
N ILE A 31 -9.11 6.02 6.02
CA ILE A 31 -8.63 6.98 5.02
C ILE A 31 -8.91 8.39 5.55
N THR A 32 -7.86 9.09 5.98
CA THR A 32 -7.97 10.41 6.62
C THR A 32 -7.83 11.59 5.67
N VAL A 33 -7.53 11.34 4.38
CA VAL A 33 -7.39 12.43 3.41
C VAL A 33 -8.75 13.04 3.07
N PRO A 34 -8.82 14.36 2.81
CA PRO A 34 -10.09 15.05 2.56
C PRO A 34 -10.86 14.45 1.37
N HIS A 35 -12.16 14.25 1.57
CA HIS A 35 -13.06 13.82 0.49
C HIS A 35 -13.14 14.88 -0.62
N PRO A 36 -13.26 14.48 -1.90
CA PRO A 36 -13.55 15.39 -2.99
C PRO A 36 -14.98 15.92 -2.85
N VAL A 37 -15.13 17.25 -2.82
CA VAL A 37 -16.41 17.95 -2.63
C VAL A 37 -16.72 18.75 -3.88
N PRO A 38 -17.94 18.65 -4.46
CA PRO A 38 -18.31 19.40 -5.66
C PRO A 38 -18.05 20.91 -5.56
N PRO A 39 -17.84 21.61 -6.69
CA PRO A 39 -17.99 21.15 -8.08
C PRO A 39 -16.85 20.25 -8.56
N LYS A 40 -17.03 19.55 -9.71
CA LYS A 40 -16.00 18.69 -10.32
C LYS A 40 -14.96 19.51 -11.07
N ASP A 41 -14.21 20.31 -10.33
CA ASP A 41 -13.12 21.14 -10.81
C ASP A 41 -11.74 20.46 -10.59
N GLU A 42 -10.65 21.20 -10.84
CA GLU A 42 -9.29 20.73 -10.62
C GLU A 42 -9.04 20.29 -9.16
N LEU A 43 -9.59 21.02 -8.18
CA LEU A 43 -9.41 20.69 -6.77
C LEU A 43 -10.12 19.37 -6.41
N TYR A 44 -11.33 19.16 -6.94
CA TYR A 44 -12.01 17.87 -6.84
C TYR A 44 -11.16 16.75 -7.42
N PHE A 45 -10.61 16.95 -8.62
CA PHE A 45 -9.75 15.97 -9.27
C PHE A 45 -8.52 15.63 -8.43
N CYS A 46 -7.83 16.65 -7.90
CA CYS A 46 -6.67 16.46 -7.02
C CYS A 46 -7.01 15.68 -5.75
N ARG A 47 -8.12 16.00 -5.09
CA ARG A 47 -8.60 15.24 -3.92
C ARG A 47 -8.96 13.81 -4.26
N LEU A 48 -9.59 13.58 -5.43
CA LEU A 48 -9.94 12.24 -5.88
C LEU A 48 -8.70 11.39 -6.18
N VAL A 49 -7.67 11.97 -6.80
CA VAL A 49 -6.37 11.30 -7.01
C VAL A 49 -5.71 10.96 -5.67
N ALA A 50 -5.67 11.91 -4.72
CA ALA A 50 -5.10 11.67 -3.39
C ALA A 50 -5.86 10.56 -2.65
N TRP A 51 -7.19 10.61 -2.63
CA TRP A 51 -8.02 9.59 -2.00
C TRP A 51 -7.82 8.21 -2.65
N GLY A 52 -7.85 8.14 -3.99
CA GLY A 52 -7.61 6.90 -4.72
C GLY A 52 -6.23 6.31 -4.44
N TYR A 53 -5.20 7.15 -4.33
CA TYR A 53 -3.86 6.72 -3.97
C TYR A 53 -3.82 6.09 -2.56
N VAL A 54 -4.43 6.73 -1.57
CA VAL A 54 -4.47 6.23 -0.18
C VAL A 54 -5.27 4.93 -0.11
N PHE A 55 -6.44 4.86 -0.76
CA PHE A 55 -7.23 3.63 -0.84
C PHE A 55 -6.41 2.45 -1.40
N ILE A 56 -5.74 2.64 -2.54
CA ILE A 56 -5.05 1.55 -3.23
C ILE A 56 -3.74 1.13 -2.54
N ASN A 57 -3.02 2.06 -1.90
CA ASN A 57 -1.66 1.80 -1.45
C ASN A 57 -1.49 1.77 0.08
N GLU A 58 -2.37 2.43 0.84
CA GLU A 58 -2.16 2.68 2.27
C GLU A 58 -3.26 2.09 3.15
N ALA A 59 -4.50 2.08 2.68
CA ALA A 59 -5.64 1.69 3.50
C ALA A 59 -5.63 0.20 3.90
N PHE A 60 -5.16 -0.71 3.05
CA PHE A 60 -5.18 -2.16 3.35
C PHE A 60 -4.08 -2.95 2.60
N PRO A 61 -2.80 -2.56 2.71
CA PRO A 61 -1.73 -3.04 1.83
C PRO A 61 -1.59 -4.58 1.79
N VAL A 62 -1.82 -5.26 2.93
CA VAL A 62 -1.76 -6.73 2.99
C VAL A 62 -2.93 -7.37 2.25
N ALA A 63 -4.17 -6.90 2.48
CA ALA A 63 -5.34 -7.41 1.76
C ALA A 63 -5.26 -7.12 0.28
N GLU A 64 -4.85 -5.90 -0.09
CA GLU A 64 -4.75 -5.46 -1.47
C GLU A 64 -3.80 -6.37 -2.26
N LYS A 65 -2.66 -6.72 -1.67
CA LYS A 65 -1.68 -7.60 -2.29
C LYS A 65 -2.23 -9.00 -2.52
N LEU A 66 -2.96 -9.56 -1.56
CA LEU A 66 -3.56 -10.90 -1.66
C LEU A 66 -4.67 -10.93 -2.70
N LEU A 67 -5.60 -9.97 -2.64
CA LEU A 67 -6.69 -9.83 -3.61
C LEU A 67 -6.15 -9.59 -5.03
N THR A 68 -5.10 -8.78 -5.16
CA THR A 68 -4.40 -8.58 -6.43
C THR A 68 -3.72 -9.86 -6.92
N GLY A 69 -3.25 -10.72 -6.01
CA GLY A 69 -2.75 -12.06 -6.33
C GLY A 69 -3.82 -12.92 -6.98
N ILE A 70 -5.04 -12.92 -6.42
CA ILE A 70 -6.20 -13.62 -6.95
C ILE A 70 -6.61 -13.05 -8.31
N LEU A 71 -6.69 -11.71 -8.43
CA LEU A 71 -6.96 -11.08 -9.72
C LEU A 71 -5.96 -11.51 -10.79
N ARG A 72 -4.67 -11.62 -10.44
CA ARG A 72 -3.64 -12.05 -11.38
C ARG A 72 -3.82 -13.50 -11.84
N SER A 73 -4.18 -14.41 -10.94
CA SER A 73 -4.33 -15.84 -11.27
C SER A 73 -5.67 -16.16 -11.94
N SER A 74 -6.74 -15.53 -11.47
CA SER A 74 -8.12 -15.93 -11.80
C SER A 74 -8.83 -14.93 -12.71
N PHE A 75 -8.41 -13.66 -12.72
CA PHE A 75 -9.07 -12.57 -13.46
C PHE A 75 -8.07 -11.66 -14.20
N PRO A 76 -7.25 -12.19 -15.13
CA PRO A 76 -6.10 -11.48 -15.69
C PRO A 76 -6.44 -10.16 -16.40
N GLU A 77 -7.62 -10.06 -17.01
CA GLU A 77 -8.09 -8.81 -17.62
C GLU A 77 -8.37 -7.72 -16.57
N GLN A 78 -9.04 -8.09 -15.48
CA GLN A 78 -9.30 -7.19 -14.34
C GLN A 78 -7.99 -6.77 -13.66
N PHE A 79 -7.04 -7.70 -13.50
CA PHE A 79 -5.70 -7.40 -13.01
C PHE A 79 -4.99 -6.37 -13.90
N SER A 80 -5.01 -6.56 -15.23
CA SER A 80 -4.40 -5.64 -16.18
C SER A 80 -5.02 -4.24 -16.11
N LEU A 81 -6.35 -4.17 -15.99
CA LEU A 81 -7.09 -2.91 -15.82
C LEU A 81 -6.70 -2.23 -14.50
N ASN A 82 -6.80 -2.93 -13.37
CA ASN A 82 -6.48 -2.40 -12.05
C ASN A 82 -5.03 -1.89 -12.00
N ASN A 83 -4.08 -2.64 -12.57
CA ASN A 83 -2.68 -2.23 -12.60
C ASN A 83 -2.45 -0.97 -13.46
N LYS A 84 -3.16 -0.84 -14.59
CA LYS A 84 -3.11 0.40 -15.39
C LYS A 84 -3.67 1.59 -14.60
N THR A 85 -4.83 1.42 -13.97
CA THR A 85 -5.47 2.47 -13.15
C THR A 85 -4.60 2.85 -11.94
N LYS A 86 -4.03 1.87 -11.22
CA LYS A 86 -3.09 2.11 -10.11
C LYS A 86 -1.87 2.91 -10.56
N ASN A 87 -1.29 2.56 -11.71
CA ASN A 87 -0.14 3.28 -12.25
C ASN A 87 -0.49 4.74 -12.61
N ILE A 88 -1.62 4.98 -13.26
CA ILE A 88 -1.99 6.36 -13.61
C ILE A 88 -2.29 7.20 -12.36
N ILE A 89 -2.97 6.65 -11.35
CA ILE A 89 -3.20 7.34 -10.07
C ILE A 89 -1.87 7.70 -9.40
N ASN A 90 -0.91 6.77 -9.38
CA ASN A 90 0.43 7.03 -8.84
C ASN A 90 1.15 8.13 -9.62
N TYR A 91 1.02 8.16 -10.95
CA TYR A 91 1.65 9.17 -11.80
C TYR A 91 1.00 10.55 -11.60
N LEU A 92 -0.33 10.63 -11.57
CA LEU A 92 -1.08 11.86 -11.28
C LEU A 92 -0.74 12.40 -9.88
N ARG A 93 -0.71 11.53 -8.86
CA ARG A 93 -0.28 11.91 -7.49
C ARG A 93 1.15 12.44 -7.48
N THR A 94 2.04 11.82 -8.25
CA THR A 94 3.43 12.29 -8.35
C THR A 94 3.50 13.68 -8.98
N GLN A 95 2.73 13.93 -10.04
CA GLN A 95 2.67 15.24 -10.70
C GLN A 95 2.14 16.35 -9.77
N GLN A 96 1.18 16.01 -8.89
CA GLN A 96 0.61 16.96 -7.93
C GLN A 96 1.57 17.33 -6.80
N SER A 97 2.41 16.39 -6.37
CA SER A 97 3.24 16.55 -5.15
C SER A 97 4.73 16.77 -5.43
N HIS A 98 5.20 16.49 -6.64
CA HIS A 98 6.62 16.55 -6.98
C HIS A 98 6.84 17.21 -8.33
N ASN A 99 7.98 17.89 -8.47
CA ASN A 99 8.43 18.32 -9.78
C ASN A 99 8.83 17.08 -10.61
N LEU A 100 8.32 16.99 -11.84
CA LEU A 100 8.62 15.93 -12.79
C LEU A 100 9.47 16.49 -13.94
N PRO A 101 10.76 16.78 -13.72
CA PRO A 101 11.62 17.23 -14.80
C PRO A 101 11.78 16.09 -15.82
N PRO A 102 11.71 16.35 -17.14
CA PRO A 102 11.90 15.35 -18.19
C PRO A 102 13.38 15.00 -18.38
N THR A 103 14.16 14.98 -17.29
CA THR A 103 15.59 14.68 -17.30
C THR A 103 15.88 13.19 -17.13
N SER A 104 14.86 12.40 -16.77
CA SER A 104 14.94 10.94 -16.68
C SER A 104 13.89 10.28 -17.56
N ARG A 105 14.26 9.14 -18.17
CA ARG A 105 13.35 8.30 -18.98
C ARG A 105 12.10 7.87 -18.22
N GLU A 106 12.22 7.70 -16.91
CA GLU A 106 11.08 7.36 -16.05
C GLU A 106 10.08 8.53 -15.95
N ASN A 107 10.57 9.75 -15.73
CA ASN A 107 9.72 10.94 -15.68
C ASN A 107 9.07 11.22 -17.04
N GLU A 108 9.81 11.07 -18.15
CA GLU A 108 9.25 11.18 -19.50
C GLU A 108 8.10 10.20 -19.73
N LYS A 109 8.23 8.96 -19.25
CA LYS A 109 7.16 7.96 -19.33
C LYS A 109 5.93 8.41 -18.53
N LYS A 110 6.11 8.84 -17.28
CA LYS A 110 5.00 9.34 -16.43
C LYS A 110 4.25 10.49 -17.09
N ILE A 111 4.98 11.49 -17.57
CA ILE A 111 4.41 12.67 -18.26
C ILE A 111 3.60 12.23 -19.49
N ARG A 112 4.16 11.33 -20.31
CA ARG A 112 3.51 10.81 -21.50
C ARG A 112 2.22 10.04 -21.17
N ASP A 113 2.28 9.16 -20.18
CA ASP A 113 1.12 8.34 -19.79
C ASP A 113 0.00 9.20 -19.20
N ILE A 114 0.35 10.24 -18.42
CA ILE A 114 -0.60 11.27 -17.94
C ILE A 114 -1.24 12.02 -19.11
N ALA A 115 -0.44 12.50 -20.06
CA ALA A 115 -0.95 13.22 -21.22
C ALA A 115 -1.90 12.36 -22.07
N ILE A 116 -1.57 11.09 -22.28
CA ILE A 116 -2.44 10.12 -22.97
C ILE A 116 -3.75 9.93 -22.20
N TRP A 117 -3.69 9.80 -20.88
CA TRP A 117 -4.87 9.63 -20.05
C TRP A 117 -5.79 10.86 -20.12
N HIS A 118 -5.25 12.08 -20.01
CA HIS A 118 -6.03 13.31 -20.16
C HIS A 118 -6.62 13.47 -21.56
N ALA A 119 -5.84 13.22 -22.62
CA ALA A 119 -6.35 13.28 -24.00
C ALA A 119 -7.55 12.35 -24.22
N LYS A 120 -7.54 11.17 -23.56
CA LYS A 120 -8.63 10.19 -23.65
C LYS A 120 -9.85 10.56 -22.78
N ASN A 121 -9.62 11.07 -21.57
CA ASN A 121 -10.65 11.15 -20.53
C ASN A 121 -11.10 12.57 -20.18
N SER A 122 -10.25 13.57 -20.43
CA SER A 122 -10.49 14.99 -20.11
C SER A 122 -10.56 15.87 -21.36
N GLY A 123 -9.99 15.45 -22.49
CA GLY A 123 -9.91 16.25 -23.71
C GLY A 123 -8.78 17.28 -23.70
N ASP A 124 -8.73 18.10 -24.75
CA ASP A 124 -7.76 19.19 -24.94
C ASP A 124 -8.49 20.44 -25.49
N PRO A 125 -8.65 21.53 -24.70
CA PRO A 125 -8.15 21.72 -23.34
C PRO A 125 -8.85 20.80 -22.31
N ILE A 126 -8.21 20.63 -21.15
CA ILE A 126 -8.69 19.75 -20.07
C ILE A 126 -10.07 20.18 -19.56
N ASP A 127 -11.04 19.28 -19.69
CA ASP A 127 -12.33 19.32 -19.02
C ASP A 127 -12.24 18.49 -17.72
N TRP A 128 -12.09 19.20 -16.60
CA TRP A 128 -11.97 18.58 -15.27
C TRP A 128 -13.20 17.76 -14.88
N GLY A 129 -14.40 18.15 -15.31
CA GLY A 129 -15.63 17.42 -15.05
C GLY A 129 -15.56 16.00 -15.63
N LYS A 130 -15.18 15.90 -16.90
CA LYS A 130 -14.98 14.60 -17.58
C LYS A 130 -13.84 13.80 -16.97
N GLY A 131 -12.72 14.45 -16.61
CA GLY A 131 -11.61 13.81 -15.92
C GLY A 131 -12.04 13.20 -14.58
N CYS A 132 -12.80 13.94 -13.78
CA CYS A 132 -13.35 13.46 -12.51
C CYS A 132 -14.29 12.26 -12.74
N ASP A 133 -15.19 12.34 -13.70
CA ASP A 133 -16.11 11.25 -14.04
C ASP A 133 -15.38 9.98 -14.45
N ALA A 134 -14.37 10.11 -15.31
CA ALA A 134 -13.56 8.98 -15.75
C ALA A 134 -12.81 8.34 -14.58
N LEU A 135 -12.17 9.14 -13.72
CA LEU A 135 -11.44 8.63 -12.56
C LEU A 135 -12.36 7.98 -11.53
N LEU A 136 -13.57 8.53 -11.30
CA LEU A 136 -14.58 7.92 -10.45
C LEU A 136 -14.98 6.54 -10.98
N VAL A 137 -15.21 6.40 -12.28
CA VAL A 137 -15.54 5.11 -12.91
C VAL A 137 -14.39 4.11 -12.79
N GLU A 138 -13.15 4.55 -12.99
CA GLU A 138 -11.97 3.70 -12.84
C GLU A 138 -11.78 3.21 -11.38
N LEU A 139 -12.01 4.07 -10.39
CA LEU A 139 -11.96 3.71 -8.97
C LEU A 139 -13.08 2.74 -8.57
N VAL A 140 -14.31 2.97 -9.02
CA VAL A 140 -15.44 2.04 -8.82
C VAL A 140 -15.08 0.65 -9.33
N LYS A 141 -14.49 0.56 -10.53
CA LYS A 141 -14.06 -0.72 -11.10
C LYS A 141 -12.97 -1.41 -10.28
N ILE A 142 -12.00 -0.66 -9.74
CA ILE A 142 -11.00 -1.25 -8.84
C ILE A 142 -11.68 -1.90 -7.64
N ILE A 143 -12.57 -1.16 -6.96
CA ILE A 143 -13.24 -1.67 -5.75
C ILE A 143 -14.08 -2.89 -6.09
N GLN A 144 -14.88 -2.83 -7.16
CA GLN A 144 -15.69 -3.98 -7.61
C GLN A 144 -14.84 -5.21 -7.95
N ASN A 145 -13.71 -5.03 -8.62
CA ASN A 145 -12.80 -6.14 -8.92
C ASN A 145 -12.18 -6.73 -7.63
N LEU A 146 -11.83 -5.89 -6.65
CA LEU A 146 -11.33 -6.37 -5.36
C LEU A 146 -12.41 -7.10 -4.56
N THR A 147 -13.66 -6.63 -4.59
CA THR A 147 -14.82 -7.31 -4.00
C THR A 147 -15.06 -8.66 -4.68
N ALA A 148 -15.06 -8.72 -6.00
CA ALA A 148 -15.21 -9.98 -6.75
C ALA A 148 -14.08 -10.98 -6.44
N ALA A 149 -12.84 -10.50 -6.29
CA ALA A 149 -11.73 -11.33 -5.87
C ALA A 149 -11.90 -11.88 -4.45
N TRP A 150 -12.45 -11.08 -3.52
CA TRP A 150 -12.77 -11.51 -2.17
C TRP A 150 -13.88 -12.57 -2.17
N GLU A 151 -14.98 -12.32 -2.88
CA GLU A 151 -16.10 -13.25 -3.02
C GLU A 151 -15.63 -14.58 -3.61
N PHE A 152 -14.86 -14.53 -4.70
CA PHE A 152 -14.26 -15.72 -5.30
C PHE A 152 -13.40 -16.52 -4.31
N ALA A 153 -12.62 -15.83 -3.47
CA ALA A 153 -11.77 -16.46 -2.46
C ALA A 153 -12.56 -17.09 -1.30
N THR A 154 -13.82 -16.71 -1.13
CA THR A 154 -14.64 -17.03 0.05
C THR A 154 -15.92 -17.77 -0.29
N GLU A 155 -16.13 -18.11 -1.56
CA GLU A 155 -17.31 -18.81 -2.08
C GLU A 155 -17.39 -20.27 -1.58
N ASP A 156 -16.29 -21.02 -1.63
CA ASP A 156 -16.21 -22.39 -1.11
C ASP A 156 -15.66 -22.42 0.32
N ASP A 157 -16.28 -23.19 1.20
CA ASP A 157 -15.92 -23.24 2.63
C ASP A 157 -14.47 -23.71 2.87
N GLY A 158 -13.97 -24.65 2.06
CA GLY A 158 -12.62 -25.18 2.17
C GLY A 158 -11.56 -24.21 1.65
N ASP A 159 -11.80 -23.64 0.46
CA ASP A 159 -10.91 -22.61 -0.09
C ASP A 159 -10.90 -21.34 0.77
N ARG A 160 -12.06 -20.98 1.36
CA ARG A 160 -12.17 -19.87 2.31
C ARG A 160 -11.27 -20.05 3.51
N GLU A 161 -11.26 -21.22 4.14
CA GLU A 161 -10.42 -21.46 5.33
C GLU A 161 -8.93 -21.33 4.97
N LEU A 162 -8.50 -21.92 3.86
CA LEU A 162 -7.13 -21.82 3.37
C LEU A 162 -6.73 -20.38 3.02
N PHE A 163 -7.62 -19.63 2.38
CA PHE A 163 -7.42 -18.22 2.06
C PHE A 163 -7.28 -17.38 3.33
N LEU A 164 -8.19 -17.54 4.29
CA LEU A 164 -8.17 -16.79 5.55
C LEU A 164 -6.93 -17.11 6.39
N GLU A 165 -6.48 -18.37 6.44
CA GLU A 165 -5.22 -18.75 7.11
C GLU A 165 -4.00 -18.14 6.41
N SER A 166 -3.93 -18.22 5.08
CA SER A 166 -2.87 -17.59 4.30
C SER A 166 -2.82 -16.08 4.52
N PHE A 167 -4.00 -15.46 4.68
CA PHE A 167 -4.11 -14.04 4.95
C PHE A 167 -3.68 -13.69 6.38
N LYS A 168 -4.13 -14.43 7.40
CA LYS A 168 -3.69 -14.24 8.80
C LYS A 168 -2.17 -14.33 8.90
N LEU A 169 -1.58 -15.29 8.21
CA LEU A 169 -0.13 -15.44 8.10
C LEU A 169 0.52 -14.22 7.44
N ALA A 170 -0.05 -13.71 6.35
CA ALA A 170 0.45 -12.51 5.68
C ALA A 170 0.40 -11.27 6.57
N ILE A 171 -0.67 -11.05 7.35
CA ILE A 171 -0.76 -9.94 8.32
C ILE A 171 0.30 -10.11 9.40
N ARG A 172 0.41 -11.32 9.99
CA ARG A 172 1.39 -11.59 11.04
C ARG A 172 2.82 -11.30 10.58
N ASN A 173 3.11 -11.69 9.34
CA ASN A 173 4.42 -11.53 8.71
C ASN A 173 4.63 -10.14 8.11
N ASP A 174 3.60 -9.27 8.08
CA ASP A 174 3.78 -7.89 7.67
C ASP A 174 4.46 -7.11 8.81
N TRP A 175 5.73 -6.83 8.57
CA TRP A 175 6.56 -5.99 9.42
C TRP A 175 6.95 -4.77 8.60
N PRO A 176 6.18 -3.67 8.70
CA PRO A 176 6.54 -2.42 8.06
C PRO A 176 7.96 -1.99 8.47
N PRO A 177 8.75 -1.39 7.57
CA PRO A 177 10.16 -1.11 7.84
C PRO A 177 10.39 -0.28 9.11
N TYR A 178 9.46 0.64 9.42
CA TYR A 178 9.56 1.50 10.60
C TYR A 178 9.42 0.73 11.92
N TYR A 179 8.83 -0.47 11.94
CA TYR A 179 8.82 -1.31 13.16
C TYR A 179 10.24 -1.70 13.58
N PHE A 180 11.16 -1.83 12.64
CA PHE A 180 12.55 -2.11 12.96
C PHE A 180 13.28 -0.87 13.48
N ASP A 181 12.81 0.35 13.18
CA ASP A 181 13.50 1.59 13.57
C ASP A 181 13.60 1.72 15.10
N GLU A 182 12.54 1.36 15.83
CA GLU A 182 12.55 1.36 17.29
C GLU A 182 13.54 0.34 17.87
N LEU A 183 13.59 -0.87 17.29
CA LEU A 183 14.50 -1.92 17.72
C LEU A 183 15.95 -1.54 17.45
N ILE A 184 16.23 -1.02 16.26
CA ILE A 184 17.56 -0.50 15.88
C ILE A 184 17.98 0.62 16.82
N ASN A 185 17.12 1.60 17.09
CA ASN A 185 17.45 2.71 17.98
C ASN A 185 17.73 2.22 19.41
N THR A 186 16.93 1.27 19.90
CA THR A 186 17.14 0.66 21.22
C THR A 186 18.50 -0.04 21.28
N SER A 187 18.82 -0.85 20.27
CA SER A 187 20.10 -1.55 20.15
C SER A 187 21.29 -0.60 20.00
N ALA A 188 21.16 0.44 19.17
CA ALA A 188 22.17 1.47 18.95
C ALA A 188 22.48 2.24 20.25
N ALA A 189 21.45 2.55 21.04
CA ALA A 189 21.62 3.19 22.34
C ALA A 189 22.40 2.31 23.33
N LYS A 190 22.21 0.98 23.32
CA LYS A 190 22.98 0.04 24.18
C LYS A 190 24.49 0.10 23.91
N ILE A 191 24.89 0.36 22.67
CA ILE A 191 26.30 0.49 22.26
C ILE A 191 26.78 1.94 22.18
N GLY A 192 26.01 2.90 22.72
CA GLY A 192 26.42 4.30 22.84
C GLY A 192 26.26 5.15 21.56
N LEU A 193 25.54 4.66 20.55
CA LEU A 193 25.25 5.41 19.33
C LEU A 193 24.02 6.32 19.53
N ILE A 194 24.26 7.55 19.99
CA ILE A 194 23.22 8.56 20.19
C ILE A 194 22.91 9.27 18.86
N GLY A 195 21.63 9.45 18.53
CA GLY A 195 21.21 10.11 17.30
C GLY A 195 21.42 9.26 16.04
N PHE A 196 21.44 7.93 16.20
CA PHE A 196 21.62 6.98 15.12
C PHE A 196 20.46 7.07 14.09
N ASP A 197 20.80 7.10 12.80
CA ASP A 197 19.81 7.09 11.73
C ASP A 197 19.40 5.66 11.40
N ALA A 198 18.41 5.14 12.14
CA ALA A 198 17.88 3.79 11.94
C ALA A 198 17.33 3.58 10.53
N ALA A 199 16.71 4.60 9.94
CA ALA A 199 16.12 4.53 8.61
C ALA A 199 17.19 4.36 7.53
N ALA A 200 18.28 5.13 7.63
CA ALA A 200 19.44 4.99 6.75
C ALA A 200 20.12 3.63 6.95
N PHE A 201 20.29 3.16 8.19
CA PHE A 201 20.89 1.86 8.48
C PHE A 201 20.09 0.70 7.88
N ARG A 202 18.78 0.62 8.12
CA ARG A 202 17.95 -0.44 7.53
C ARG A 202 17.86 -0.35 6.01
N GLY A 203 17.96 0.87 5.46
CA GLY A 203 18.01 1.12 4.01
C GLY A 203 19.36 0.79 3.39
N SER A 204 20.43 0.71 4.19
CA SER A 204 21.79 0.38 3.76
C SER A 204 22.00 -1.14 3.67
N GLY A 205 21.21 -1.82 2.83
CA GLY A 205 21.36 -3.26 2.59
C GLY A 205 20.04 -3.95 2.29
N LYS A 206 20.06 -5.28 2.38
CA LYS A 206 18.85 -6.14 2.32
C LYS A 206 18.36 -6.53 3.72
N TYR A 207 18.64 -5.69 4.72
CA TYR A 207 18.38 -6.00 6.12
C TYR A 207 16.89 -6.20 6.37
N VAL A 208 16.03 -5.30 5.88
CA VAL A 208 14.57 -5.40 6.07
C VAL A 208 14.02 -6.73 5.53
N GLU A 209 14.45 -7.16 4.35
CA GLU A 209 14.03 -8.42 3.74
C GLU A 209 14.55 -9.64 4.51
N GLN A 210 15.79 -9.60 4.98
CA GLN A 210 16.38 -10.65 5.80
C GLN A 210 15.64 -10.78 7.14
N TRP A 211 15.38 -9.65 7.80
CA TRP A 211 14.67 -9.57 9.06
C TRP A 211 13.22 -10.06 8.93
N ARG A 212 12.51 -9.66 7.86
CA ARG A 212 11.18 -10.20 7.55
C ARG A 212 11.22 -11.71 7.33
N GLY A 213 12.24 -12.23 6.64
CA GLY A 213 12.43 -13.67 6.45
C GLY A 213 12.63 -14.41 7.76
N LEU A 214 13.40 -13.84 8.69
CA LEU A 214 13.58 -14.40 10.03
C LEU A 214 12.29 -14.37 10.83
N VAL A 215 11.59 -13.24 10.85
CA VAL A 215 10.35 -13.12 11.62
C VAL A 215 9.28 -14.11 11.13
N ALA A 216 9.21 -14.38 9.83
CA ALA A 216 8.22 -15.28 9.25
C ALA A 216 8.29 -16.73 9.80
N VAL A 217 9.39 -17.13 10.45
CA VAL A 217 9.54 -18.48 11.05
C VAL A 217 8.96 -18.60 12.46
N PHE A 218 8.55 -17.49 13.08
CA PHE A 218 7.99 -17.49 14.44
C PHE A 218 6.46 -17.55 14.42
N GLU A 219 5.89 -18.19 15.42
CA GLU A 219 4.43 -18.36 15.55
C GLU A 219 3.74 -17.10 16.08
N ASP A 220 4.43 -16.34 16.93
CA ASP A 220 3.92 -15.15 17.60
C ASP A 220 4.86 -13.93 17.46
N ARG A 221 4.29 -12.74 17.68
CA ARG A 221 4.98 -11.45 17.51
C ARG A 221 6.04 -11.20 18.58
N GLU A 222 5.85 -11.71 19.80
CA GLU A 222 6.74 -11.47 20.93
C GLU A 222 8.06 -12.22 20.73
N SER A 223 7.97 -13.53 20.47
CA SER A 223 9.12 -14.38 20.11
C SER A 223 9.88 -13.83 18.91
N ALA A 224 9.15 -13.38 17.88
CA ALA A 224 9.75 -12.75 16.70
C ALA A 224 10.50 -11.46 17.05
N THR A 225 9.92 -10.62 17.91
CA THR A 225 10.51 -9.34 18.36
C THR A 225 11.81 -9.58 19.14
N GLU A 226 11.81 -10.57 20.04
CA GLU A 226 13.02 -10.92 20.78
C GLU A 226 14.13 -11.44 19.86
N ALA A 227 13.80 -12.36 18.95
CA ALA A 227 14.77 -12.94 18.05
C ALA A 227 15.37 -11.89 17.12
N ILE A 228 14.54 -11.01 16.56
CA ILE A 228 15.04 -9.97 15.67
C ILE A 228 15.85 -8.90 16.41
N SER A 229 15.49 -8.56 17.65
CA SER A 229 16.28 -7.65 18.48
C SER A 229 17.70 -8.16 18.69
N ARG A 230 17.87 -9.48 18.95
CA ARG A 230 19.19 -10.10 19.09
C ARG A 230 20.00 -10.04 17.79
N VAL A 231 19.36 -10.22 16.64
CA VAL A 231 20.03 -10.12 15.33
C VAL A 231 20.46 -8.69 15.06
N ILE A 232 19.59 -7.71 15.32
CA ILE A 232 19.91 -6.29 15.17
C ILE A 232 21.05 -5.87 16.11
N ASP A 233 21.03 -6.32 17.37
CA ASP A 233 22.12 -6.11 18.34
C ASP A 233 23.47 -6.59 17.74
N MET A 234 23.52 -7.85 17.26
CA MET A 234 24.73 -8.42 16.65
C MET A 234 25.17 -7.69 15.37
N GLU A 235 24.22 -7.25 14.55
CA GLU A 235 24.53 -6.55 13.29
C GLU A 235 25.10 -5.15 13.55
N LEU A 236 24.57 -4.43 14.53
CA LEU A 236 25.10 -3.14 14.95
C LEU A 236 26.48 -3.30 15.58
N GLU A 237 26.67 -4.26 16.48
CA GLU A 237 27.98 -4.55 17.07
C GLU A 237 29.02 -4.94 16.01
N ARG A 238 28.64 -5.74 15.02
CA ARG A 238 29.52 -6.11 13.91
C ARG A 238 29.92 -4.92 13.05
N THR A 239 29.00 -3.97 12.85
CA THR A 239 29.20 -2.83 11.94
C THR A 239 29.95 -1.69 12.61
N PHE A 240 29.66 -1.41 13.89
CA PHE A 240 30.15 -0.23 14.61
C PHE A 240 31.06 -0.58 15.80
N GLY A 241 31.18 -1.86 16.17
CA GLY A 241 31.94 -2.32 17.33
C GLY A 241 31.12 -2.30 18.63
N THR A 242 31.69 -2.89 19.70
CA THR A 242 31.15 -2.79 21.06
C THR A 242 31.80 -1.63 21.79
N HIS A 243 30.98 -0.77 22.42
CA HIS A 243 31.52 0.23 23.33
C HIS A 243 31.93 -0.46 24.63
N LYS A 244 33.24 -0.55 24.89
CA LYS A 244 33.73 -0.88 26.23
C LYS A 244 33.78 0.42 27.03
N PRO A 245 32.94 0.60 28.07
CA PRO A 245 33.10 1.74 28.96
C PRO A 245 34.48 1.60 29.63
N HIS A 246 35.30 2.64 29.49
CA HIS A 246 36.57 2.81 30.21
C HIS A 246 36.31 3.29 31.64
#